data_AF-I0Z042-F1
#
_entry.id   AF-I0Z042-F1
#
_cell.length_a   1.000
_cell.length_b   1.000
_cell.length_c   1.000
_cell.angle_alpha   90.00
_cell.angle_beta   90.00
_cell.angle_gamma   90.00
#
_symmetry.space_group_name_H-M   'P 1'
#
loop_
_entity.id
_entity.type
_entity.pdbx_description
1 polymer ?
#
loop_
_entity_poly.entity_id
_entity_poly.type
_entity_poly.pdbx_seq_one_letter_code
_entity_poly.pdbx_strand_id
1 'polypeptide(L)'
;MDAHIENRTYIPASVGQNGKCHDDQEGSSSEVALTVEVCQYATSSADPIQIADHVRQYLSNRSFVYQDEVIPVSEEDQYLQSHVESIRLCDCETDRETALGTRLLFWQVHLNVHVFQLSEEGPADDDETEDNVSVYREWMLPAREFHNLWDSLLYEEDIKGRLLHYASTALLFGERGVDSHLVSFNRTVLLHGPPGTGKTTLCKALAQKLAVRFSRRWFSQGQLIEVNAHSLFSKWFSESGKLVSKLFSKIMELVEEEDSLVCVLLDEVESLTRARSASVSGSEPADAIRAVNALLTQLDALKAYPNVLVLTTSNITEAIDLAFVDRADIKAYVGPPGAQARYEILRSCVLELHRVGILAKDQAQQDASTALLEAAAACAGFSGRMLRKLPFLAHARGCSLSRGRTLSCQAFACQLRQASELEAHDRGLMK
;
A
#
# COMPACT_ATOMS: atom_id res chain seq x y z
N MET A 1 2.77 13.36 64.14
CA MET A 1 3.69 13.80 63.09
C MET A 1 3.80 12.66 62.08
N ASP A 2 2.66 12.19 61.55
CA ASP A 2 1.88 12.76 60.44
C ASP A 2 2.68 12.60 59.13
N ALA A 3 2.21 11.91 58.09
CA ALA A 3 0.87 12.00 57.53
C ALA A 3 0.39 10.71 56.81
N HIS A 4 -0.93 10.54 56.93
CA HIS A 4 -1.92 9.88 56.08
C HIS A 4 -1.53 9.42 54.66
N ILE A 5 -1.75 8.12 54.41
CA ILE A 5 -2.11 7.57 53.09
C ILE A 5 -3.49 6.91 53.26
N GLU A 6 -4.51 7.46 52.61
CA GLU A 6 -5.87 6.90 52.60
C GLU A 6 -5.93 5.65 51.71
N ASN A 7 -6.13 4.51 52.35
CA ASN A 7 -6.60 3.28 51.71
C ASN A 7 -8.08 3.46 51.30
N ARG A 8 -8.37 3.39 50.00
CA ARG A 8 -9.74 3.12 49.52
C ARG A 8 -9.91 1.67 49.13
N THR A 9 -10.75 1.04 49.92
CA THR A 9 -11.19 -0.34 50.00
C THR A 9 -11.78 -0.88 48.68
N TYR A 10 -11.27 -2.04 48.26
CA TYR A 10 -11.89 -2.93 47.28
C TYR A 10 -13.20 -3.49 47.86
N ILE A 11 -14.32 -3.34 47.14
CA ILE A 11 -15.61 -3.99 47.44
C ILE A 11 -15.87 -5.03 46.33
N PRO A 12 -16.03 -6.33 46.64
CA PRO A 12 -16.42 -7.33 45.65
C PRO A 12 -17.95 -7.34 45.52
N ALA A 13 -18.48 -7.12 44.31
CA ALA A 13 -19.90 -7.27 44.05
C ALA A 13 -20.25 -8.74 43.76
N SER A 14 -21.22 -9.22 44.53
CA SER A 14 -21.76 -10.56 44.66
C SER A 14 -22.44 -11.12 43.40
N VAL A 15 -22.30 -12.44 43.24
CA VAL A 15 -23.09 -13.32 42.36
C VAL A 15 -24.57 -13.26 42.76
N GLY A 16 -25.44 -12.90 41.81
CA GLY A 16 -26.89 -12.99 41.93
C GLY A 16 -27.49 -13.61 40.66
N GLN A 17 -28.07 -14.81 40.79
CA GLN A 17 -28.82 -15.49 39.75
C GLN A 17 -30.23 -14.91 39.56
N ASN A 18 -30.71 -15.01 38.32
CA ASN A 18 -32.11 -15.00 37.87
C ASN A 18 -32.88 -13.67 37.88
N GLY A 19 -32.86 -13.01 36.72
CA GLY A 19 -33.91 -12.09 36.27
C GLY A 19 -34.03 -12.20 34.74
N LYS A 20 -35.18 -12.66 34.26
CA LYS A 20 -35.52 -12.73 32.83
C LYS A 20 -35.39 -11.33 32.20
N CYS A 21 -34.45 -11.15 31.27
CA CYS A 21 -34.51 -10.01 30.36
C CYS A 21 -35.50 -10.35 29.26
N HIS A 22 -36.58 -9.56 29.24
CA HIS A 22 -37.51 -9.44 28.13
C HIS A 22 -36.75 -9.06 26.85
N ASP A 23 -37.16 -9.66 25.74
CA ASP A 23 -36.90 -9.18 24.38
C ASP A 23 -37.38 -7.74 24.25
N ASP A 24 -36.46 -6.79 24.37
CA ASP A 24 -36.58 -5.48 23.75
C ASP A 24 -35.70 -5.50 22.49
N GLN A 25 -36.27 -6.04 21.41
CA GLN A 25 -35.80 -5.79 20.05
C GLN A 25 -36.10 -4.34 19.69
N GLU A 26 -35.30 -3.40 20.21
CA GLU A 26 -35.11 -2.11 19.54
C GLU A 26 -34.07 -2.31 18.45
N GLY A 27 -34.55 -2.38 17.21
CA GLY A 27 -33.70 -2.45 16.02
C GLY A 27 -32.85 -1.19 15.90
N SER A 28 -31.65 -1.19 16.48
CA SER A 28 -30.59 -0.29 16.05
C SER A 28 -30.16 -0.74 14.66
N SER A 29 -30.66 -0.08 13.62
CA SER A 29 -30.06 -0.20 12.29
C SER A 29 -28.61 0.26 12.39
N SER A 30 -27.67 -0.68 12.51
CA SER A 30 -26.25 -0.39 12.56
C SER A 30 -25.88 0.33 11.27
N GLU A 31 -25.62 1.64 11.35
CA GLU A 31 -25.12 2.40 10.21
C GLU A 31 -23.83 1.77 9.72
N VAL A 32 -23.73 1.59 8.41
CA VAL A 32 -22.56 1.03 7.75
C VAL A 32 -21.54 2.15 7.56
N ALA A 33 -20.37 2.03 8.19
CA ALA A 33 -19.29 2.99 7.99
C ALA A 33 -18.64 2.78 6.61
N LEU A 34 -18.66 3.82 5.79
CA LEU A 34 -18.03 3.85 4.47
C LEU A 34 -16.94 4.88 4.42
N THR A 35 -15.79 4.49 3.88
CA THR A 35 -14.66 5.40 3.74
C THR A 35 -14.69 6.09 2.39
N VAL A 36 -14.54 7.41 2.39
CA VAL A 36 -14.44 8.24 1.19
C VAL A 36 -13.09 8.94 1.20
N GLU A 37 -12.34 8.80 0.12
CA GLU A 37 -11.06 9.49 -0.08
C GLU A 37 -11.24 10.60 -1.11
N VAL A 38 -10.83 11.83 -0.76
CA VAL A 38 -11.01 13.02 -1.59
C VAL A 38 -9.65 13.64 -1.84
N CYS A 39 -9.23 13.66 -3.11
CA CYS A 39 -8.00 14.29 -3.55
C CYS A 39 -8.27 15.77 -3.85
N GLN A 40 -7.70 16.66 -3.07
CA GLN A 40 -7.73 18.10 -3.28
C GLN A 40 -6.66 18.51 -4.30
N TYR A 41 -6.99 19.46 -5.19
CA TYR A 41 -6.02 20.02 -6.12
C TYR A 41 -4.86 20.69 -5.38
N ALA A 42 -3.63 20.53 -5.88
CA ALA A 42 -2.45 21.17 -5.30
C ALA A 42 -2.54 22.71 -5.29
N THR A 43 -3.31 23.30 -6.20
CA THR A 43 -3.55 24.74 -6.31
C THR A 43 -4.66 25.27 -5.39
N SER A 44 -5.44 24.38 -4.77
CA SER A 44 -6.56 24.74 -3.91
C SER A 44 -6.08 25.06 -2.50
N SER A 45 -6.43 26.24 -1.99
CA SER A 45 -6.23 26.65 -0.59
C SER A 45 -7.48 26.49 0.27
N ALA A 46 -8.53 25.85 -0.24
CA ALA A 46 -9.76 25.63 0.51
C ALA A 46 -9.50 24.73 1.73
N ASP A 47 -10.21 25.04 2.82
CA ASP A 47 -10.12 24.29 4.07
C ASP A 47 -10.61 22.85 3.86
N PRO A 48 -9.80 21.82 4.16
CA PRO A 48 -10.19 20.44 4.01
C PRO A 48 -11.49 20.08 4.75
N ILE A 49 -11.81 20.74 5.87
CA ILE A 49 -13.05 20.47 6.62
C ILE A 49 -14.27 20.88 5.78
N GLN A 50 -14.23 22.07 5.18
CA GLN A 50 -15.29 22.56 4.29
C GLN A 50 -15.47 21.66 3.07
N ILE A 51 -14.38 21.21 2.46
CA ILE A 51 -14.44 20.23 1.35
C ILE A 51 -15.11 18.94 1.82
N ALA A 52 -14.75 18.43 2.99
CA ALA A 52 -15.32 17.19 3.51
C ALA A 52 -16.83 17.32 3.76
N ASP A 53 -17.28 18.42 4.37
CA ASP A 53 -18.70 18.68 4.63
C ASP A 53 -19.50 18.80 3.32
N HIS A 54 -18.96 19.51 2.34
CA HIS A 54 -19.58 19.67 1.02
C HIS A 54 -19.65 18.34 0.26
N VAL A 55 -18.62 17.50 0.35
CA VAL A 55 -18.64 16.13 -0.21
C VAL A 55 -19.69 15.27 0.50
N ARG A 56 -19.83 15.34 1.84
CA ARG A 56 -20.89 14.59 2.54
C ARG A 56 -22.28 14.98 2.04
N GLN A 57 -22.53 16.28 1.88
CA GLN A 57 -23.80 16.78 1.34
C GLN A 57 -24.02 16.37 -0.12
N TYR A 58 -22.97 16.43 -0.94
CA TYR A 58 -23.00 15.99 -2.33
C TYR A 58 -23.37 14.50 -2.44
N LEU A 59 -22.81 13.68 -1.56
CA LEU A 59 -23.06 12.24 -1.56
C LEU A 59 -24.42 11.85 -0.95
N SER A 60 -24.88 12.55 0.10
CA SER A 60 -26.19 12.26 0.72
C SER A 60 -27.37 12.51 -0.22
N ASN A 61 -27.21 13.43 -1.17
CA ASN A 61 -28.26 13.81 -2.11
C ASN A 61 -28.42 12.81 -3.28
N ARG A 62 -27.63 11.73 -3.32
CA ARG A 62 -27.61 10.76 -4.41
C ARG A 62 -27.71 9.34 -3.87
N SER A 63 -28.55 8.52 -4.51
CA SER A 63 -28.54 7.08 -4.30
C SER A 63 -27.40 6.44 -5.09
N PHE A 64 -26.40 5.88 -4.43
CA PHE A 64 -25.28 5.20 -5.09
C PHE A 64 -25.41 3.68 -5.00
N VAL A 65 -24.89 2.99 -6.01
CA VAL A 65 -24.46 1.60 -5.87
C VAL A 65 -23.00 1.69 -5.43
N TYR A 66 -22.71 1.23 -4.22
CA TYR A 66 -21.37 1.32 -3.66
C TYR A 66 -20.44 0.32 -4.35
N GLN A 67 -19.67 0.83 -5.31
CA GLN A 67 -18.56 0.14 -5.96
C GLN A 67 -17.30 0.97 -5.75
N ASP A 68 -16.14 0.31 -5.74
CA ASP A 68 -14.81 0.94 -5.62
C ASP A 68 -14.48 1.69 -6.91
N GLU A 69 -15.19 2.80 -7.15
CA GLU A 69 -15.08 3.62 -8.34
C GLU A 69 -14.86 5.10 -7.99
N VAL A 70 -14.25 5.81 -8.94
CA VAL A 70 -14.12 7.27 -8.87
C VAL A 70 -15.48 7.88 -9.18
N ILE A 71 -16.00 8.68 -8.25
CA ILE A 71 -17.26 9.38 -8.41
C ILE A 71 -17.00 10.62 -9.28
N PRO A 72 -17.68 10.76 -10.43
CA PRO A 72 -17.60 11.99 -11.21
C PRO A 72 -18.26 13.13 -10.41
N VAL A 73 -17.55 14.25 -10.33
CA VAL A 73 -18.10 15.51 -9.80
C VAL A 73 -19.06 16.09 -10.84
N SER A 74 -20.29 16.38 -10.42
CA SER A 74 -21.32 16.96 -11.27
C SER A 74 -20.87 18.30 -11.85
N GLU A 75 -21.25 18.58 -13.10
CA GLU A 75 -21.04 19.90 -13.71
C GLU A 75 -21.78 21.03 -13.00
N GLU A 76 -22.80 20.69 -12.21
CA GLU A 76 -23.58 21.64 -11.43
C GLU A 76 -22.87 22.11 -10.14
N ASP A 77 -21.88 21.35 -9.64
CA ASP A 77 -21.19 21.67 -8.39
C ASP A 77 -19.87 22.40 -8.64
N GLN A 78 -19.97 23.71 -8.88
CA GLN A 78 -18.83 24.56 -9.21
C GLN A 78 -17.76 24.58 -8.09
N TYR A 79 -18.16 24.42 -6.83
CA TYR A 79 -17.24 24.43 -5.69
C TYR A 79 -16.36 23.18 -5.67
N LEU A 80 -16.95 22.00 -5.82
CA LEU A 80 -16.17 20.76 -5.90
C LEU A 80 -15.29 20.74 -7.15
N GLN A 81 -15.79 21.23 -8.28
CA GLN A 81 -15.00 21.29 -9.52
C GLN A 81 -13.75 22.14 -9.41
N SER A 82 -13.77 23.22 -8.62
CA SER A 82 -12.61 24.10 -8.47
C SER A 82 -11.58 23.60 -7.45
N HIS A 83 -11.97 22.74 -6.51
CA HIS A 83 -11.10 22.36 -5.38
C HIS A 83 -10.76 20.86 -5.33
N VAL A 84 -11.55 19.99 -5.94
CA VAL A 84 -11.42 18.54 -5.83
C VAL A 84 -11.00 17.92 -7.17
N GLU A 85 -9.86 17.23 -7.17
CA GLU A 85 -9.36 16.46 -8.32
C GLU A 85 -10.13 15.15 -8.51
N SER A 86 -10.40 14.44 -7.42
CA SER A 86 -11.16 13.19 -7.47
C SER A 86 -11.82 12.85 -6.13
N ILE A 87 -12.98 12.20 -6.20
CA ILE A 87 -13.69 11.62 -5.05
C ILE A 87 -13.76 10.12 -5.29
N ARG A 88 -13.35 9.31 -4.30
CA ARG A 88 -13.42 7.86 -4.39
C ARG A 88 -14.13 7.27 -3.18
N LEU A 89 -15.06 6.35 -3.44
CA LEU A 89 -15.59 5.45 -2.42
C LEU A 89 -14.62 4.29 -2.26
N CYS A 90 -14.15 4.08 -1.04
CA CYS A 90 -13.28 2.98 -0.69
C CYS A 90 -14.03 1.96 0.17
N ASP A 91 -13.26 1.02 0.75
CA ASP A 91 -13.73 -0.09 1.58
C ASP A 91 -14.88 0.25 2.55
N CYS A 92 -15.78 -0.72 2.64
CA CYS A 92 -16.83 -0.83 3.65
C CYS A 92 -16.27 -1.60 4.86
N GLU A 93 -16.49 -1.09 6.08
CA GLU A 93 -15.98 -1.76 7.30
C GLU A 93 -16.71 -3.10 7.59
N THR A 94 -17.89 -3.33 7.02
CA THR A 94 -18.58 -4.63 7.05
C THR A 94 -18.08 -5.56 5.94
N ASP A 95 -17.91 -6.85 6.28
CA ASP A 95 -17.41 -7.93 5.41
C ASP A 95 -17.63 -7.67 3.91
N ARG A 96 -16.51 -7.55 3.17
CA ARG A 96 -16.50 -7.24 1.73
C ARG A 96 -17.40 -8.14 0.89
N GLU A 97 -17.66 -9.38 1.34
CA GLU A 97 -18.54 -10.33 0.66
C GLU A 97 -20.04 -10.00 0.79
N THR A 98 -20.48 -9.28 1.83
CA THR A 98 -21.89 -8.90 2.02
C THR A 98 -22.21 -7.48 1.55
N ALA A 99 -21.20 -6.64 1.32
CA ALA A 99 -21.38 -5.24 0.90
C ALA A 99 -21.26 -5.01 -0.63
N LEU A 100 -20.52 -5.86 -1.36
CA LEU A 100 -20.35 -5.69 -2.81
C LEU A 100 -21.66 -5.96 -3.57
N GLY A 101 -22.24 -4.90 -4.15
CA GLY A 101 -23.47 -4.99 -4.95
C GLY A 101 -24.77 -4.75 -4.18
N THR A 102 -24.68 -4.47 -2.88
CA THR A 102 -25.83 -4.15 -2.04
C THR A 102 -26.16 -2.66 -2.14
N ARG A 103 -27.41 -2.34 -2.49
CA ARG A 103 -27.87 -0.95 -2.50
C ARG A 103 -28.09 -0.50 -1.05
N LEU A 104 -27.13 0.22 -0.49
CA LEU A 104 -27.33 0.91 0.78
C LEU A 104 -28.02 2.25 0.52
N LEU A 105 -28.91 2.64 1.42
CA LEU A 105 -29.58 3.94 1.36
C LEU A 105 -28.74 4.96 2.14
N PHE A 106 -28.83 6.25 1.79
CA PHE A 106 -27.94 7.27 2.35
C PHE A 106 -28.03 7.39 3.89
N TRP A 107 -29.18 7.06 4.49
CA TRP A 107 -29.38 7.07 5.95
C TRP A 107 -28.90 5.79 6.64
N GLN A 108 -28.52 4.76 5.88
CA GLN A 108 -27.94 3.53 6.42
C GLN A 108 -26.42 3.58 6.45
N VAL A 109 -25.84 4.73 6.09
CA VAL A 109 -24.41 4.88 5.82
C VAL A 109 -23.86 6.06 6.58
N HIS A 110 -22.76 5.83 7.28
CA HIS A 110 -21.93 6.87 7.89
C HIS A 110 -20.69 7.12 7.01
N LEU A 111 -20.55 8.32 6.46
CA LEU A 111 -19.46 8.68 5.54
C LEU A 111 -18.22 9.21 6.28
N ASN A 112 -17.16 8.41 6.32
CA ASN A 112 -15.84 8.78 6.81
C ASN A 112 -15.03 9.42 5.67
N VAL A 113 -15.13 10.75 5.54
CA VAL A 113 -14.47 11.51 4.47
C VAL A 113 -13.05 11.94 4.88
N HIS A 114 -12.06 11.48 4.12
CA HIS A 114 -10.65 11.84 4.25
C HIS A 114 -10.24 12.71 3.06
N VAL A 115 -10.04 14.01 3.30
CA VAL A 115 -9.51 14.93 2.29
C VAL A 115 -8.00 15.01 2.45
N PHE A 116 -7.27 14.86 1.35
CA PHE A 116 -5.83 14.95 1.31
C PHE A 116 -5.37 15.72 0.08
N GLN A 117 -4.18 16.29 0.15
CA GLN A 117 -3.51 16.96 -0.96
C GLN A 117 -2.20 16.22 -1.25
N LEU A 118 -1.88 16.06 -2.53
CA LEU A 118 -0.67 15.36 -2.95
C LEU A 118 0.53 16.30 -2.90
N SER A 119 1.64 15.82 -2.34
CA SER A 119 2.94 16.46 -2.50
C SER A 119 3.45 16.23 -3.93
N GLU A 120 3.78 17.32 -4.61
CA GLU A 120 4.40 17.32 -5.95
C GLU A 120 5.94 17.24 -5.86
N GLU A 121 6.50 17.28 -4.65
CA GLU A 121 7.93 17.11 -4.43
C GLU A 121 8.30 15.64 -4.66
N GLY A 122 9.32 15.42 -5.50
CA GLY A 122 9.91 14.10 -5.72
C GLY A 122 10.71 13.63 -4.50
N PRO A 123 11.34 12.45 -4.58
CA PRO A 123 12.17 11.97 -3.49
C PRO A 123 13.29 12.96 -3.19
N ALA A 124 13.46 13.33 -1.92
CA ALA A 124 14.68 13.97 -1.47
C ALA A 124 15.79 12.91 -1.43
N ASP A 125 16.87 13.16 -2.17
CA ASP A 125 18.13 12.42 -2.08
C ASP A 125 19.06 13.13 -1.07
N ASP A 126 19.84 12.37 -0.29
CA ASP A 126 20.88 12.91 0.62
C ASP A 126 22.08 13.40 -0.21
N ASP A 127 21.91 14.50 -0.94
CA ASP A 127 22.89 15.10 -1.87
C ASP A 127 23.91 16.02 -1.15
N GLU A 128 24.50 15.56 -0.03
CA GLU A 128 25.48 16.38 0.71
C GLU A 128 26.96 16.09 0.39
N THR A 129 27.30 15.26 -0.60
CA THR A 129 28.73 15.12 -1.00
C THR A 129 28.93 14.91 -2.50
N GLU A 130 29.92 15.61 -3.07
CA GLU A 130 30.24 15.73 -4.50
C GLU A 130 30.51 14.40 -5.24
N ASP A 131 30.60 13.26 -4.53
CA ASP A 131 30.92 11.94 -5.10
C ASP A 131 29.93 10.81 -4.71
N ASN A 132 28.83 11.07 -3.99
CA ASN A 132 28.03 9.99 -3.38
C ASN A 132 26.66 9.71 -4.00
N VAL A 133 26.42 8.43 -4.29
CA VAL A 133 25.10 7.87 -4.59
C VAL A 133 24.23 7.96 -3.32
N SER A 134 22.97 8.37 -3.42
CA SER A 134 22.04 8.40 -2.28
C SER A 134 21.85 7.02 -1.63
N VAL A 135 21.88 6.96 -0.29
CA VAL A 135 21.78 5.70 0.49
C VAL A 135 20.32 5.29 0.70
N TYR A 136 19.45 6.28 0.79
CA TYR A 136 18.02 6.15 0.99
C TYR A 136 17.31 7.21 0.14
N ARG A 137 16.00 7.07 0.01
CA ARG A 137 15.12 8.07 -0.60
C ARG A 137 14.01 8.42 0.37
N GLU A 138 13.65 9.69 0.41
CA GLU A 138 12.65 10.22 1.33
C GLU A 138 11.49 10.86 0.55
N TRP A 139 10.25 10.51 0.89
CA TRP A 139 9.06 11.14 0.32
C TRP A 139 8.16 11.70 1.41
N MET A 140 7.63 12.90 1.17
CA MET A 140 6.49 13.43 1.90
C MET A 140 5.21 12.73 1.45
N LEU A 141 4.44 12.21 2.40
CA LEU A 141 3.16 11.55 2.18
C LEU A 141 2.00 12.50 2.53
N PRO A 142 0.90 12.49 1.75
CA PRO A 142 0.68 11.67 0.55
C PRO A 142 1.43 12.18 -0.70
N ALA A 143 2.18 11.31 -1.39
CA ALA A 143 3.00 11.69 -2.55
C ALA A 143 2.25 11.53 -3.89
N ARG A 144 2.47 12.43 -4.86
CA ARG A 144 1.91 12.35 -6.23
C ARG A 144 2.33 11.06 -6.94
N GLU A 145 3.59 10.64 -6.77
CA GLU A 145 4.13 9.41 -7.35
C GLU A 145 3.40 8.14 -6.92
N PHE A 146 2.79 8.16 -5.74
CA PHE A 146 2.09 6.99 -5.18
C PHE A 146 0.58 7.03 -5.40
N HIS A 147 0.07 8.09 -6.04
CA HIS A 147 -1.34 8.21 -6.37
C HIS A 147 -1.80 7.06 -7.28
N ASN A 148 -2.92 6.42 -6.93
CA ASN A 148 -3.48 5.23 -7.60
C ASN A 148 -2.63 3.94 -7.56
N LEU A 149 -1.49 3.90 -6.87
CA LEU A 149 -0.71 2.66 -6.76
C LEU A 149 -1.50 1.54 -6.08
N TRP A 150 -2.27 1.85 -5.05
CA TRP A 150 -3.06 0.88 -4.28
C TRP A 150 -4.05 0.09 -5.14
N ASP A 151 -4.72 0.76 -6.07
CA ASP A 151 -5.78 0.18 -6.91
C ASP A 151 -5.18 -0.51 -8.13
N SER A 152 -4.03 -0.03 -8.59
CA SER A 152 -3.26 -0.70 -9.65
C SER A 152 -2.76 -2.09 -9.23
N LEU A 153 -2.66 -2.38 -7.93
CA LEU A 153 -2.22 -3.66 -7.42
C LEU A 153 -3.42 -4.60 -7.24
N LEU A 154 -3.41 -5.70 -8.00
CA LEU A 154 -4.46 -6.70 -8.03
C LEU A 154 -3.91 -8.03 -7.52
N TYR A 155 -4.50 -8.51 -6.43
CA TYR A 155 -4.15 -9.76 -5.76
C TYR A 155 -5.41 -10.61 -5.60
N GLU A 156 -5.26 -11.94 -5.62
CA GLU A 156 -6.39 -12.86 -5.46
C GLU A 156 -6.83 -12.98 -4.01
N GLU A 157 -5.87 -13.01 -3.08
CA GLU A 157 -6.15 -12.96 -1.65
C GLU A 157 -6.34 -11.51 -1.20
N ASP A 158 -7.15 -11.30 -0.15
CA ASP A 158 -7.30 -9.99 0.49
C ASP A 158 -6.09 -9.59 1.35
N ILE A 159 -4.91 -9.63 0.73
CA ILE A 159 -3.68 -9.17 1.33
C ILE A 159 -3.72 -7.67 1.62
N LYS A 160 -4.36 -6.87 0.74
CA LYS A 160 -4.46 -5.42 0.89
C LYS A 160 -5.27 -5.04 2.12
N GLY A 161 -6.47 -5.59 2.28
CA GLY A 161 -7.32 -5.36 3.45
C GLY A 161 -6.67 -5.85 4.74
N ARG A 162 -6.10 -7.07 4.73
CA ARG A 162 -5.38 -7.62 5.90
C ARG A 162 -4.21 -6.74 6.34
N LEU A 163 -3.39 -6.25 5.39
CA LEU A 163 -2.27 -5.37 5.69
C LEU A 163 -2.73 -4.01 6.20
N LEU A 164 -3.75 -3.42 5.57
CA LEU A 164 -4.30 -2.13 5.99
C LEU A 164 -4.90 -2.21 7.39
N HIS A 165 -5.70 -3.25 7.68
CA HIS A 165 -6.30 -3.47 8.99
C HIS A 165 -5.24 -3.69 10.07
N TYR A 166 -4.23 -4.52 9.77
CA TYR A 166 -3.11 -4.73 10.68
C TYR A 166 -2.37 -3.43 10.99
N ALA A 167 -1.92 -2.71 9.97
CA ALA A 167 -1.16 -1.48 10.16
C ALA A 167 -1.99 -0.41 10.88
N SER A 168 -3.27 -0.28 10.54
CA SER A 168 -4.21 0.61 11.24
C SER A 168 -4.34 0.26 12.72
N THR A 169 -4.45 -1.03 13.04
CA THR A 169 -4.56 -1.52 14.43
C THR A 169 -3.25 -1.29 15.19
N ALA A 170 -2.11 -1.53 14.55
CA ALA A 170 -0.80 -1.35 15.16
C ALA A 170 -0.52 0.13 15.50
N LEU A 171 -0.91 1.06 14.61
CA LEU A 171 -0.83 2.51 14.86
C LEU A 171 -1.80 2.95 15.95
N LEU A 172 -3.03 2.43 15.96
CA LEU A 172 -3.99 2.68 17.03
C LEU A 172 -3.45 2.21 18.40
N PHE A 173 -2.85 1.02 18.47
CA PHE A 173 -2.28 0.51 19.72
C PHE A 173 -1.09 1.34 20.19
N GLY A 174 -0.27 1.82 19.25
CA GLY A 174 0.80 2.78 19.52
C GLY A 174 0.26 4.08 20.11
N GLU A 175 -0.73 4.71 19.45
CA GLU A 175 -1.37 5.96 19.90
C GLU A 175 -2.01 5.81 21.29
N ARG A 176 -2.64 4.67 21.58
CA ARG A 176 -3.26 4.40 22.89
C ARG A 176 -2.27 4.02 23.99
N GLY A 177 -0.97 3.93 23.69
CA GLY A 177 0.05 3.56 24.67
C GLY A 177 -0.15 2.15 25.23
N VAL A 178 -0.61 1.20 24.39
CA VAL A 178 -0.76 -0.20 24.81
C VAL A 178 0.60 -0.77 25.19
N ASP A 179 0.69 -1.34 26.39
CA ASP A 179 1.94 -1.93 26.89
C ASP A 179 2.34 -3.15 26.06
N SER A 180 3.47 -3.01 25.35
CA SER A 180 4.02 -4.03 24.46
C SER A 180 4.49 -5.29 25.20
N HIS A 181 4.72 -5.22 26.52
CA HIS A 181 5.06 -6.39 27.34
C HIS A 181 3.86 -7.29 27.63
N LEU A 182 2.64 -6.72 27.62
CA LEU A 182 1.39 -7.45 27.86
C LEU A 182 0.75 -7.89 26.55
N VAL A 183 0.73 -6.99 25.57
CA VAL A 183 0.21 -7.24 24.22
C VAL A 183 1.34 -7.01 23.25
N SER A 184 1.95 -8.09 22.76
CA SER A 184 3.11 -8.01 21.88
C SER A 184 2.71 -7.62 20.45
N PHE A 185 3.24 -6.50 19.97
CA PHE A 185 3.21 -6.08 18.56
C PHE A 185 4.49 -5.28 18.24
N ASN A 186 5.16 -5.60 17.14
CA ASN A 186 6.43 -5.04 16.71
C ASN A 186 6.31 -3.96 15.61
N ARG A 187 5.08 -3.66 15.13
CA ARG A 187 4.82 -2.71 14.04
C ARG A 187 5.67 -2.99 12.80
N THR A 188 5.95 -4.28 12.54
CA THR A 188 6.83 -4.70 11.46
C THR A 188 6.09 -5.64 10.50
N VAL A 189 6.08 -5.28 9.22
CA VAL A 189 5.47 -6.05 8.13
C VAL A 189 6.57 -6.61 7.23
N LEU A 190 6.50 -7.89 6.90
CA LEU A 190 7.37 -8.56 5.94
C LEU A 190 6.58 -9.10 4.76
N LEU A 191 6.86 -8.57 3.57
CA LEU A 191 6.33 -9.07 2.31
C LEU A 191 7.40 -9.93 1.62
N HIS A 192 7.09 -11.18 1.29
CA HIS A 192 8.04 -12.06 0.60
C HIS A 192 7.41 -12.75 -0.60
N GLY A 193 8.20 -13.06 -1.62
CA GLY A 193 7.65 -13.62 -2.87
C GLY A 193 8.61 -13.45 -4.04
N PRO A 194 8.33 -14.05 -5.20
CA PRO A 194 9.19 -13.90 -6.37
C PRO A 194 9.33 -12.44 -6.83
N PRO A 195 10.41 -12.07 -7.54
CA PRO A 195 10.63 -10.71 -7.99
C PRO A 195 9.56 -10.26 -9.01
N GLY A 196 9.19 -8.97 -8.94
CA GLY A 196 8.23 -8.37 -9.88
C GLY A 196 6.75 -8.64 -9.56
N THR A 197 6.42 -9.11 -8.36
CA THR A 197 5.03 -9.27 -7.86
C THR A 197 4.47 -8.02 -7.16
N GLY A 198 5.22 -6.91 -7.15
CA GLY A 198 4.73 -5.62 -6.62
C GLY A 198 4.89 -5.43 -5.11
N LYS A 199 5.76 -6.20 -4.43
CA LYS A 199 6.01 -6.06 -2.98
C LYS A 199 6.38 -4.63 -2.55
N THR A 200 7.42 -4.05 -3.16
CA THR A 200 7.87 -2.69 -2.89
C THR A 200 6.78 -1.66 -3.19
N THR A 201 6.06 -1.83 -4.31
CA THR A 201 4.92 -0.99 -4.69
C THR A 201 3.77 -1.11 -3.68
N LEU A 202 3.52 -2.29 -3.13
CA LEU A 202 2.50 -2.51 -2.10
C LEU A 202 2.86 -1.83 -0.79
N CYS A 203 4.13 -1.86 -0.38
CA CYS A 203 4.58 -1.10 0.79
C CYS A 203 4.37 0.41 0.60
N LYS A 204 4.76 0.95 -0.56
CA LYS A 204 4.55 2.38 -0.89
C LYS A 204 3.07 2.75 -0.91
N ALA A 205 2.24 1.91 -1.52
CA ALA A 205 0.80 2.10 -1.57
C ALA A 205 0.14 2.00 -0.17
N LEU A 206 0.63 1.09 0.69
CA LEU A 206 0.16 0.98 2.07
C LEU A 206 0.51 2.23 2.87
N ALA A 207 1.76 2.70 2.79
CA ALA A 207 2.19 3.94 3.45
C ALA A 207 1.33 5.14 3.01
N GLN A 208 1.10 5.28 1.70
CA GLN A 208 0.20 6.30 1.14
C GLN A 208 -1.22 6.20 1.72
N LYS A 209 -1.81 4.99 1.75
CA LYS A 209 -3.16 4.78 2.29
C LYS A 209 -3.24 5.13 3.77
N LEU A 210 -2.25 4.75 4.57
CA LEU A 210 -2.20 5.09 5.99
C LEU A 210 -2.11 6.61 6.21
N ALA A 211 -1.24 7.29 5.47
CA ALA A 211 -1.13 8.75 5.52
C ALA A 211 -2.45 9.44 5.19
N VAL A 212 -3.18 8.98 4.16
CA VAL A 212 -4.50 9.52 3.79
C VAL A 212 -5.55 9.25 4.89
N ARG A 213 -5.60 8.03 5.44
CA ARG A 213 -6.62 7.64 6.43
C ARG A 213 -6.40 8.29 7.79
N PHE A 214 -5.15 8.57 8.16
CA PHE A 214 -4.80 9.06 9.49
C PHE A 214 -4.40 10.54 9.56
N SER A 215 -4.37 11.24 8.41
CA SER A 215 -4.04 12.67 8.26
C SER A 215 -4.80 13.66 9.16
N ARG A 216 -5.94 13.24 9.72
CA ARG A 216 -6.77 14.10 10.60
C ARG A 216 -6.91 13.58 12.01
N ARG A 217 -6.62 12.30 12.21
CA ARG A 217 -6.91 11.63 13.47
C ARG A 217 -5.71 11.67 14.39
N TRP A 218 -4.53 11.41 13.85
CA TRP A 218 -3.31 11.19 14.63
C TRP A 218 -2.10 11.91 14.07
N PHE A 219 -2.01 12.12 12.75
CA PHE A 219 -0.80 12.66 12.13
C PHE A 219 -1.14 13.84 11.23
N SER A 220 -0.41 14.94 11.37
CA SER A 220 -0.55 16.13 10.51
C SER A 220 0.21 15.96 9.19
N GLN A 221 1.26 15.14 9.20
CA GLN A 221 2.11 14.84 8.04
C GLN A 221 2.51 13.36 8.07
N GLY A 222 3.01 12.86 6.94
CA GLY A 222 3.60 11.53 6.87
C GLY A 222 4.85 11.53 6.02
N GLN A 223 5.73 10.59 6.29
CA GLN A 223 6.98 10.40 5.56
C GLN A 223 7.23 8.93 5.25
N LEU A 224 7.85 8.68 4.09
CA LEU A 224 8.34 7.37 3.70
C LEU A 224 9.85 7.45 3.48
N ILE A 225 10.60 6.59 4.16
CA ILE A 225 12.04 6.42 3.96
C ILE A 225 12.28 5.05 3.34
N GLU A 226 12.68 5.02 2.07
CA GLU A 226 13.06 3.78 1.37
C GLU A 226 14.57 3.58 1.43
N VAL A 227 14.99 2.45 1.99
CA VAL A 227 16.38 2.02 2.07
C VAL A 227 16.52 0.73 1.28
N ASN A 228 17.32 0.74 0.22
CA ASN A 228 17.65 -0.50 -0.49
C ASN A 228 18.79 -1.21 0.26
N ALA A 229 18.51 -2.38 0.82
CA ALA A 229 19.44 -3.12 1.68
C ALA A 229 20.73 -3.54 0.94
N HIS A 230 20.64 -3.86 -0.35
CA HIS A 230 21.79 -4.24 -1.17
C HIS A 230 22.75 -3.05 -1.37
N SER A 231 22.22 -1.88 -1.74
CA SER A 231 23.00 -0.65 -1.92
C SER A 231 23.60 -0.14 -0.60
N LEU A 232 22.84 -0.25 0.50
CA LEU A 232 23.30 0.13 1.84
C LEU A 232 24.55 -0.64 2.24
N PHE A 233 24.53 -1.97 2.08
CA PHE A 233 25.64 -2.81 2.50
C PHE A 233 26.87 -2.66 1.62
N SER A 234 26.70 -2.62 0.29
CA SER A 234 27.80 -2.40 -0.64
C SER A 234 28.62 -1.15 -0.27
N LYS A 235 27.93 -0.04 0.03
CA LYS A 235 28.57 1.24 0.45
C LYS A 235 29.12 1.22 1.86
N TRP A 236 28.45 0.54 2.79
CA TRP A 236 28.92 0.42 4.17
C TRP A 236 30.31 -0.23 4.26
N PHE A 237 30.60 -1.22 3.40
CA PHE A 237 31.92 -1.84 3.32
C PHE A 237 32.98 -0.91 2.70
N SER A 238 32.60 0.04 1.85
CA SER A 238 33.54 0.97 1.22
C SER A 238 33.78 2.26 2.03
N GLU A 239 32.75 2.80 2.70
CA GLU A 239 32.77 4.18 3.25
C GLU A 239 32.60 4.29 4.77
N SER A 240 32.78 3.21 5.52
CA SER A 240 32.73 3.13 7.00
C SER A 240 31.33 3.24 7.61
N GLY A 241 31.18 2.74 8.85
CA GLY A 241 29.91 2.63 9.59
C GLY A 241 29.18 3.94 9.94
N LYS A 242 29.61 5.06 9.37
CA LYS A 242 29.04 6.38 9.60
C LYS A 242 27.74 6.59 8.81
N LEU A 243 27.58 5.96 7.64
CA LEU A 243 26.42 6.19 6.75
C LEU A 243 25.07 5.69 7.33
N VAL A 244 24.96 4.42 7.73
CA VAL A 244 23.79 3.90 8.50
C VAL A 244 23.60 4.70 9.80
N SER A 245 24.68 5.11 10.49
CA SER A 245 24.53 5.94 11.70
C SER A 245 23.89 7.29 11.38
N LYS A 246 24.29 7.97 10.28
CA LYS A 246 23.65 9.22 9.79
C LYS A 246 22.19 8.96 9.40
N LEU A 247 21.92 7.90 8.62
CA LEU A 247 20.58 7.49 8.23
C LEU A 247 19.65 7.30 9.44
N PHE A 248 20.07 6.52 10.44
CA PHE A 248 19.22 6.30 11.61
C PHE A 248 19.12 7.53 12.51
N SER A 249 20.15 8.37 12.57
CA SER A 249 20.03 9.67 13.26
C SER A 249 18.94 10.52 12.62
N LYS A 250 18.91 10.57 11.27
CA LYS A 250 17.86 11.26 10.52
C LYS A 250 16.48 10.63 10.73
N ILE A 251 16.37 9.30 10.71
CA ILE A 251 15.11 8.61 11.01
C ILE A 251 14.65 8.97 12.42
N MET A 252 15.54 8.97 13.42
CA MET A 252 15.18 9.31 14.79
C MET A 252 14.69 10.76 14.92
N GLU A 253 15.34 11.72 14.25
CA GLU A 253 14.86 13.12 14.20
C GLU A 253 13.42 13.22 13.69
N LEU A 254 13.08 12.46 12.63
CA LEU A 254 11.74 12.45 12.04
C LEU A 254 10.72 11.75 12.94
N VAL A 255 11.15 10.73 13.65
CA VAL A 255 10.30 9.93 14.54
C VAL A 255 10.00 10.65 15.86
N GLU A 256 10.91 11.52 16.31
CA GLU A 256 10.69 12.40 17.47
C GLU A 256 9.55 13.42 17.24
N GLU A 257 9.16 13.67 15.98
CA GLU A 257 7.96 14.44 15.66
C GLU A 257 6.70 13.56 15.84
N GLU A 258 6.08 13.61 17.03
CA GLU A 258 4.94 12.75 17.39
C GLU A 258 3.73 12.88 16.45
N ASP A 259 3.54 14.06 15.84
CA ASP A 259 2.47 14.36 14.89
C ASP A 259 2.77 13.89 13.44
N SER A 260 3.89 13.19 13.21
CA SER A 260 4.33 12.72 11.89
C SER A 260 4.33 11.19 11.80
N LEU A 261 3.62 10.62 10.83
CA LEU A 261 3.67 9.19 10.54
C LEU A 261 4.95 8.84 9.79
N VAL A 262 5.82 8.01 10.37
CA VAL A 262 7.07 7.59 9.72
C VAL A 262 6.99 6.13 9.27
N CYS A 263 6.99 5.92 7.96
CA CYS A 263 7.10 4.61 7.35
C CYS A 263 8.55 4.34 6.93
N VAL A 264 9.19 3.33 7.50
CA VAL A 264 10.56 2.90 7.10
C VAL A 264 10.45 1.65 6.24
N LEU A 265 10.78 1.77 4.95
CA LEU A 265 10.78 0.68 3.98
C LEU A 265 12.21 0.15 3.75
N LEU A 266 12.48 -1.08 4.21
CA LEU A 266 13.70 -1.81 3.85
C LEU A 266 13.42 -2.77 2.69
N ASP A 267 13.93 -2.44 1.51
CA ASP A 267 13.75 -3.23 0.31
C ASP A 267 14.88 -4.26 0.13
N GLU A 268 14.54 -5.47 -0.33
CA GLU A 268 15.48 -6.55 -0.67
C GLU A 268 16.33 -7.04 0.53
N VAL A 269 15.68 -7.31 1.67
CA VAL A 269 16.35 -7.74 2.91
C VAL A 269 17.06 -9.09 2.80
N GLU A 270 16.81 -9.87 1.74
CA GLU A 270 17.58 -11.09 1.44
C GLU A 270 19.07 -10.81 1.22
N SER A 271 19.43 -9.61 0.76
CA SER A 271 20.84 -9.22 0.57
C SER A 271 21.60 -9.28 1.89
N LEU A 272 20.95 -8.90 2.99
CA LEU A 272 21.46 -8.94 4.36
C LEU A 272 21.68 -10.38 4.83
N THR A 273 20.73 -11.25 4.51
CA THR A 273 20.77 -12.68 4.84
C THR A 273 21.96 -13.35 4.16
N ARG A 274 22.19 -13.02 2.88
CA ARG A 274 23.31 -13.55 2.09
C ARG A 274 24.65 -13.12 2.65
N ALA A 275 24.83 -11.83 2.96
CA ALA A 275 26.06 -11.31 3.55
C ALA A 275 26.38 -11.98 4.90
N ARG A 276 25.36 -12.18 5.73
CA ARG A 276 25.49 -12.91 7.01
C ARG A 276 25.90 -14.37 6.80
N SER A 277 25.28 -15.06 5.85
CA SER A 277 25.56 -16.48 5.56
C SER A 277 26.96 -16.67 4.95
N ALA A 278 27.37 -15.79 4.03
CA ALA A 278 28.68 -15.77 3.40
C ALA A 278 29.81 -15.51 4.40
N SER A 279 29.54 -14.74 5.45
CA SER A 279 30.50 -14.49 6.53
C SER A 279 30.65 -15.69 7.46
N VAL A 280 29.55 -16.39 7.76
CA VAL A 280 29.59 -17.63 8.56
C VAL A 280 30.35 -18.76 7.84
N SER A 281 30.26 -18.82 6.50
CA SER A 281 31.04 -19.76 5.69
C SER A 281 32.51 -19.33 5.47
N GLY A 282 32.94 -18.19 6.04
CA GLY A 282 34.32 -17.70 5.94
C GLY A 282 34.69 -17.08 4.59
N SER A 283 33.72 -16.86 3.70
CA SER A 283 33.93 -16.23 2.38
C SER A 283 33.89 -14.70 2.41
N GLU A 284 33.32 -14.10 3.45
CA GLU A 284 33.28 -12.65 3.67
C GLU A 284 33.80 -12.26 5.06
N PRO A 285 34.25 -11.00 5.25
CA PRO A 285 34.73 -10.52 6.54
C PRO A 285 33.64 -10.56 7.62
N ALA A 286 34.02 -10.89 8.86
CA ALA A 286 33.13 -10.89 10.03
C ALA A 286 32.42 -9.54 10.30
N ASP A 287 32.87 -8.47 9.64
CA ASP A 287 32.29 -7.13 9.70
C ASP A 287 30.88 -7.05 9.08
N ALA A 288 30.56 -7.94 8.12
CA ALA A 288 29.21 -7.99 7.56
C ALA A 288 28.16 -8.39 8.59
N ILE A 289 28.46 -9.41 9.41
CA ILE A 289 27.58 -9.88 10.48
C ILE A 289 27.37 -8.76 11.52
N ARG A 290 28.44 -8.04 11.88
CA ARG A 290 28.36 -6.90 12.80
C ARG A 290 27.46 -5.79 12.24
N ALA A 291 27.57 -5.50 10.95
CA ALA A 291 26.75 -4.49 10.28
C ALA A 291 25.26 -4.88 10.25
N VAL A 292 24.93 -6.14 9.91
CA VAL A 292 23.55 -6.63 9.96
C VAL A 292 22.98 -6.54 11.38
N ASN A 293 23.74 -6.94 12.40
CA ASN A 293 23.28 -6.86 13.78
C ASN A 293 23.10 -5.41 14.26
N ALA A 294 23.96 -4.49 13.83
CA ALA A 294 23.82 -3.06 14.12
C ALA A 294 22.55 -2.49 13.49
N LEU A 295 22.29 -2.82 12.22
CA LEU A 295 21.05 -2.42 11.53
C LEU A 295 19.80 -2.95 12.26
N LEU A 296 19.78 -4.24 12.59
CA LEU A 296 18.67 -4.86 13.32
C LEU A 296 18.43 -4.19 14.68
N THR A 297 19.51 -3.84 15.39
CA THR A 297 19.42 -3.14 16.69
C THR A 297 18.78 -1.77 16.53
N GLN A 298 19.13 -1.03 15.47
CA GLN A 298 18.55 0.26 15.18
C GLN A 298 17.06 0.16 14.79
N LEU A 299 16.68 -0.87 14.02
CA LEU A 299 15.27 -1.13 13.72
C LEU A 299 14.46 -1.50 14.96
N ASP A 300 15.04 -2.25 15.89
CA ASP A 300 14.38 -2.57 17.16
C ASP A 300 14.19 -1.32 18.02
N ALA A 301 15.10 -0.34 17.96
CA ALA A 301 14.95 0.94 18.66
C ALA A 301 13.74 1.75 18.16
N LEU A 302 13.45 1.70 16.84
CA LEU A 302 12.31 2.40 16.26
C LEU A 302 10.95 1.89 16.78
N LYS A 303 10.88 0.64 17.26
CA LYS A 303 9.65 0.06 17.82
C LYS A 303 9.18 0.76 19.10
N ALA A 304 10.04 1.53 19.76
CA ALA A 304 9.65 2.32 20.91
C ALA A 304 8.66 3.45 20.55
N TYR A 305 8.62 3.88 19.28
CA TYR A 305 7.92 5.10 18.88
C TYR A 305 6.57 4.81 18.21
N PRO A 306 5.45 5.32 18.76
CA PRO A 306 4.09 4.92 18.38
C PRO A 306 3.71 5.30 16.95
N ASN A 307 4.38 6.29 16.38
CA ASN A 307 4.20 6.84 15.03
C ASN A 307 5.03 6.12 13.94
N VAL A 308 5.71 5.01 14.26
CA VAL A 308 6.54 4.27 13.30
C VAL A 308 5.89 2.99 12.81
N LEU A 309 5.98 2.77 11.49
CA LEU A 309 5.70 1.48 10.85
C LEU A 309 6.91 1.02 10.02
N VAL A 310 7.41 -0.18 10.30
CA VAL A 310 8.53 -0.78 9.55
C VAL A 310 7.96 -1.74 8.49
N LEU A 311 8.31 -1.49 7.24
CA LEU A 311 7.93 -2.29 6.08
C LEU A 311 9.18 -2.95 5.51
N THR A 312 9.13 -4.25 5.25
CA THR A 312 10.28 -5.00 4.72
C THR A 312 9.84 -5.86 3.54
N THR A 313 10.71 -5.99 2.53
CA THR A 313 10.45 -6.85 1.38
C THR A 313 11.56 -7.88 1.19
N SER A 314 11.19 -9.08 0.71
CA SER A 314 12.17 -10.06 0.25
C SER A 314 11.78 -10.79 -1.03
N ASN A 315 12.74 -10.99 -1.94
CA ASN A 315 12.54 -11.80 -3.15
C ASN A 315 12.73 -13.31 -2.94
N ILE A 316 13.16 -13.75 -1.76
CA ILE A 316 13.37 -15.16 -1.45
C ILE A 316 12.14 -15.73 -0.74
N THR A 317 11.62 -16.86 -1.24
CA THR A 317 10.43 -17.52 -0.70
C THR A 317 10.73 -18.55 0.40
N GLU A 318 11.92 -19.16 0.38
CA GLU A 318 12.25 -20.30 1.24
C GLU A 318 13.30 -19.99 2.33
N ALA A 319 14.27 -19.11 2.06
CA ALA A 319 15.38 -18.79 2.97
C ALA A 319 15.42 -17.30 3.33
N ILE A 320 14.47 -16.86 4.17
CA ILE A 320 14.49 -15.53 4.78
C ILE A 320 15.25 -15.63 6.11
N ASP A 321 16.07 -14.64 6.47
CA ASP A 321 16.75 -14.62 7.78
C ASP A 321 15.72 -14.66 8.91
N LEU A 322 15.93 -15.60 9.84
CA LEU A 322 15.15 -15.74 11.07
C LEU A 322 15.08 -14.41 11.85
N ALA A 323 16.11 -13.58 11.80
CA ALA A 323 16.13 -12.28 12.48
C ALA A 323 15.04 -11.32 11.99
N PHE A 324 14.69 -11.33 10.70
CA PHE A 324 13.57 -10.53 10.18
C PHE A 324 12.23 -11.22 10.41
N VAL A 325 12.22 -12.55 10.27
CA VAL A 325 11.03 -13.38 10.49
C VAL A 325 10.54 -13.27 11.94
N ASP A 326 11.43 -13.29 12.93
CA ASP A 326 11.04 -13.21 14.35
C ASP A 326 10.57 -11.81 14.76
N ARG A 327 10.98 -10.77 14.01
CA ARG A 327 10.60 -9.38 14.25
C ARG A 327 9.32 -8.95 13.55
N ALA A 328 8.90 -9.67 12.51
CA ALA A 328 7.71 -9.34 11.73
C ALA A 328 6.45 -9.95 12.34
N ASP A 329 5.50 -9.11 12.70
CA ASP A 329 4.19 -9.54 13.20
C ASP A 329 3.34 -10.11 12.05
N ILE A 330 3.45 -9.50 10.86
CA ILE A 330 2.82 -9.98 9.65
C ILE A 330 3.87 -10.46 8.65
N LYS A 331 3.68 -11.71 8.21
CA LYS A 331 4.43 -12.33 7.10
C LYS A 331 3.43 -12.61 6.01
N ALA A 332 3.54 -11.89 4.91
CA ALA A 332 2.62 -12.04 3.79
C ALA A 332 3.37 -12.47 2.53
N TYR A 333 2.96 -13.61 1.99
CA TYR A 333 3.44 -14.10 0.71
C TYR A 333 2.74 -13.35 -0.43
N VAL A 334 3.52 -12.83 -1.38
CA VAL A 334 3.05 -12.13 -2.57
C VAL A 334 3.48 -12.91 -3.81
N GLY A 335 2.62 -13.84 -4.21
CA GLY A 335 2.82 -14.70 -5.37
C GLY A 335 2.58 -14.03 -6.73
N PRO A 336 2.81 -14.76 -7.83
CA PRO A 336 2.37 -14.31 -9.15
C PRO A 336 0.84 -14.17 -9.20
N PRO A 337 0.30 -13.23 -10.00
CA PRO A 337 -1.13 -13.05 -10.14
C PRO A 337 -1.78 -14.28 -10.77
N GLY A 338 -2.86 -14.76 -10.15
CA GLY A 338 -3.68 -15.80 -10.76
C GLY A 338 -4.66 -15.25 -11.81
N ALA A 339 -5.57 -16.08 -12.29
CA ALA A 339 -6.21 -15.90 -13.60
C ALA A 339 -7.02 -14.60 -13.71
N GLN A 340 -7.82 -14.29 -12.69
CA GLN A 340 -8.65 -13.09 -12.65
C GLN A 340 -7.79 -11.82 -12.59
N ALA A 341 -6.77 -11.81 -11.73
CA ALA A 341 -5.85 -10.69 -11.60
C ALA A 341 -5.08 -10.44 -12.92
N ARG A 342 -4.65 -11.49 -13.63
CA ARG A 342 -4.00 -11.34 -14.95
C ARG A 342 -4.91 -10.68 -15.97
N TYR A 343 -6.17 -11.12 -16.05
CA TYR A 343 -7.14 -10.53 -16.96
C TYR A 343 -7.36 -9.05 -16.65
N GLU A 344 -7.60 -8.70 -15.38
CA GLU A 344 -7.84 -7.30 -14.98
C GLU A 344 -6.61 -6.41 -15.19
N ILE A 345 -5.39 -6.91 -14.95
CA ILE A 345 -4.16 -6.17 -15.28
C ILE A 345 -4.11 -5.86 -16.78
N LEU A 346 -4.29 -6.87 -17.65
CA LEU A 346 -4.24 -6.66 -19.10
C LEU A 346 -5.38 -5.76 -19.58
N ARG A 347 -6.59 -5.92 -19.02
CA ARG A 347 -7.76 -5.08 -19.29
C ARG A 347 -7.47 -3.62 -18.93
N SER A 348 -6.89 -3.36 -17.75
CA SER A 348 -6.51 -2.00 -17.33
C SER A 348 -5.51 -1.36 -18.30
N CYS A 349 -4.55 -2.12 -18.82
CA CYS A 349 -3.61 -1.63 -19.81
C CYS A 349 -4.30 -1.32 -21.15
N VAL A 350 -5.21 -2.17 -21.62
CA VAL A 350 -5.99 -1.91 -22.85
C VAL A 350 -6.84 -0.65 -22.70
N LEU A 351 -7.51 -0.48 -21.56
CA LEU A 351 -8.30 0.72 -21.27
C LEU A 351 -7.44 1.99 -21.25
N GLU A 352 -6.24 1.92 -20.69
CA GLU A 352 -5.30 3.05 -20.72
C GLU A 352 -4.87 3.39 -22.15
N LEU A 353 -4.49 2.39 -22.95
CA LEU A 353 -4.11 2.60 -24.36
C LEU A 353 -5.28 3.15 -25.20
N HIS A 354 -6.51 2.76 -24.88
CA HIS A 354 -7.72 3.33 -25.47
C HIS A 354 -7.95 4.77 -25.01
N ARG A 355 -7.77 5.08 -23.72
CA ARG A 355 -7.91 6.43 -23.15
C ARG A 355 -6.98 7.44 -23.82
N VAL A 356 -5.72 7.05 -24.06
CA VAL A 356 -4.72 7.90 -24.74
C VAL A 356 -4.83 7.87 -26.27
N GLY A 357 -5.78 7.12 -26.84
CA GLY A 357 -6.04 7.09 -28.28
C GLY A 357 -5.04 6.28 -29.11
N ILE A 358 -4.24 5.39 -28.50
CA ILE A 358 -3.39 4.43 -29.22
C ILE A 358 -4.26 3.34 -29.87
N LEU A 359 -5.31 2.90 -29.15
CA LEU A 359 -6.31 1.97 -29.67
C LEU A 359 -7.55 2.71 -30.17
N ALA A 360 -8.16 2.20 -31.24
CA ALA A 360 -9.37 2.76 -31.82
C ALA A 360 -10.61 2.50 -30.95
N LYS A 361 -11.59 3.41 -31.02
CA LYS A 361 -12.92 3.25 -30.40
C LYS A 361 -13.74 2.23 -31.20
N ASP A 362 -13.60 0.95 -30.88
CA ASP A 362 -14.32 -0.12 -31.58
C ASP A 362 -15.60 -0.54 -30.83
N GLN A 363 -16.65 -0.91 -31.56
CA GLN A 363 -17.97 -1.28 -31.00
C GLN A 363 -18.09 -2.78 -30.66
N ALA A 364 -17.13 -3.63 -31.09
CA ALA A 364 -17.13 -5.07 -30.84
C ALA A 364 -16.50 -5.43 -29.48
N GLN A 365 -17.18 -5.10 -28.39
CA GLN A 365 -16.69 -5.35 -27.02
C GLN A 365 -16.56 -6.85 -26.66
N GLN A 366 -17.39 -7.71 -27.26
CA GLN A 366 -17.49 -9.12 -26.86
C GLN A 366 -16.33 -9.97 -27.39
N ASP A 367 -15.95 -9.82 -28.66
CA ASP A 367 -14.84 -10.56 -29.27
C ASP A 367 -13.48 -10.14 -28.69
N ALA A 368 -13.31 -8.85 -28.40
CA ALA A 368 -12.10 -8.33 -27.75
C ALA A 368 -11.95 -8.87 -26.32
N SER A 369 -13.05 -9.07 -25.60
CA SER A 369 -13.04 -9.62 -24.23
C SER A 369 -12.60 -11.08 -24.20
N THR A 370 -13.07 -11.89 -25.16
CA THR A 370 -12.67 -13.30 -25.29
C THR A 370 -11.19 -13.43 -25.65
N ALA A 371 -10.71 -12.66 -26.62
CA ALA A 371 -9.29 -12.67 -27.01
C ALA A 371 -8.36 -12.23 -25.86
N LEU A 372 -8.79 -11.26 -25.07
CA LEU A 372 -8.07 -10.82 -23.88
C LEU A 372 -8.02 -11.90 -22.80
N LEU A 373 -9.11 -12.64 -22.61
CA LEU A 373 -9.16 -13.77 -21.68
C LEU A 373 -8.18 -14.88 -22.09
N GLU A 374 -8.10 -15.21 -23.39
CA GLU A 374 -7.13 -16.16 -23.92
C GLU A 374 -5.69 -15.69 -23.71
N ALA A 375 -5.40 -14.40 -23.97
CA ALA A 375 -4.08 -13.82 -23.70
C ALA A 375 -3.71 -13.91 -22.22
N ALA A 376 -4.66 -13.62 -21.32
CA ALA A 376 -4.47 -13.74 -19.87
C ALA A 376 -4.21 -15.20 -19.44
N ALA A 377 -4.85 -16.17 -20.10
CA ALA A 377 -4.61 -17.59 -19.87
C ALA A 377 -3.19 -18.00 -20.30
N ALA A 378 -2.71 -17.50 -21.45
CA ALA A 378 -1.35 -17.74 -21.93
C ALA A 378 -0.25 -17.14 -21.03
N CYS A 379 -0.58 -16.13 -20.23
CA CYS A 379 0.33 -15.49 -19.28
C CYS A 379 0.48 -16.23 -17.93
N ALA A 380 0.12 -17.52 -17.85
CA ALA A 380 0.23 -18.27 -16.61
C ALA A 380 1.68 -18.25 -16.06
N GLY A 381 1.83 -17.92 -14.77
CA GLY A 381 3.14 -17.82 -14.11
C GLY A 381 3.89 -16.51 -14.35
N PHE A 382 3.35 -15.56 -15.13
CA PHE A 382 4.01 -14.28 -15.36
C PHE A 382 3.92 -13.40 -14.10
N SER A 383 4.97 -12.61 -13.85
CA SER A 383 4.94 -11.61 -12.79
C SER A 383 4.13 -10.37 -13.20
N GLY A 384 3.63 -9.62 -12.22
CA GLY A 384 2.90 -8.36 -12.48
C GLY A 384 3.71 -7.37 -13.32
N ARG A 385 5.02 -7.29 -13.07
CA ARG A 385 5.96 -6.49 -13.89
C ARG A 385 5.95 -6.92 -15.36
N MET A 386 5.93 -8.23 -15.63
CA MET A 386 5.90 -8.74 -17.00
C MET A 386 4.56 -8.45 -17.68
N LEU A 387 3.45 -8.66 -16.98
CA LEU A 387 2.11 -8.36 -17.50
C LEU A 387 1.96 -6.90 -17.91
N ARG A 388 2.50 -5.97 -17.10
CA ARG A 388 2.49 -4.54 -17.45
C ARG A 388 3.46 -4.17 -18.58
N LYS A 389 4.45 -5.02 -18.87
CA LYS A 389 5.38 -4.84 -20.01
C LYS A 389 4.82 -5.39 -21.33
N LEU A 390 3.97 -6.42 -21.27
CA LEU A 390 3.40 -7.09 -22.45
C LEU A 390 2.71 -6.15 -23.46
N PRO A 391 1.86 -5.17 -23.05
CA PRO A 391 1.20 -4.27 -23.99
C PRO A 391 2.18 -3.53 -24.90
N PHE A 392 3.30 -3.07 -24.33
CA PHE A 392 4.36 -2.41 -25.10
C PHE A 392 5.02 -3.37 -26.10
N LEU A 393 5.36 -4.59 -25.66
CA LEU A 393 5.97 -5.61 -26.52
C LEU A 393 5.02 -6.05 -27.64
N ALA A 394 3.73 -6.20 -27.35
CA ALA A 394 2.70 -6.53 -28.32
C ALA A 394 2.58 -5.44 -29.38
N HIS A 395 2.47 -4.18 -28.96
CA HIS A 395 2.40 -3.04 -29.87
C HIS A 395 3.67 -2.91 -30.72
N ALA A 396 4.86 -3.05 -30.13
CA ALA A 396 6.13 -2.95 -30.84
C ALA A 396 6.29 -4.03 -31.92
N ARG A 397 5.80 -5.25 -31.68
CA ARG A 397 5.83 -6.36 -32.65
C ARG A 397 4.76 -6.21 -33.74
N GLY A 398 3.57 -5.76 -33.35
CA GLY A 398 2.44 -5.53 -34.26
C GLY A 398 2.65 -4.38 -35.24
N CYS A 399 3.35 -3.33 -34.80
CA CYS A 399 3.67 -2.15 -35.60
C CYS A 399 4.93 -2.33 -36.46
N SER A 400 5.00 -3.42 -37.22
CA SER A 400 5.88 -3.42 -38.39
C SER A 400 5.18 -2.59 -39.48
N LEU A 401 5.59 -1.33 -39.61
CA LEU A 401 5.34 -0.41 -40.76
C LEU A 401 4.00 0.35 -40.88
N SER A 402 3.01 0.23 -39.98
CA SER A 402 1.80 1.06 -40.06
C SER A 402 2.03 2.47 -39.49
N ARG A 403 2.60 3.37 -40.30
CA ARG A 403 2.72 4.81 -40.04
C ARG A 403 1.35 5.40 -39.63
N GLY A 404 1.13 5.62 -38.33
CA GLY A 404 0.09 6.49 -37.79
C GLY A 404 -1.36 5.99 -37.84
N ARG A 405 -1.62 4.68 -37.98
CA ARG A 405 -2.99 4.13 -37.85
C ARG A 405 -3.23 3.58 -36.45
N THR A 406 -4.35 3.97 -35.84
CA THR A 406 -4.85 3.38 -34.60
C THR A 406 -5.19 1.90 -34.81
N LEU A 407 -4.76 1.04 -33.88
CA LEU A 407 -5.09 -0.39 -33.93
C LEU A 407 -6.47 -0.65 -33.33
N SER A 408 -7.23 -1.58 -33.91
CA SER A 408 -8.48 -2.05 -33.28
C SER A 408 -8.17 -2.84 -32.01
N CYS A 409 -9.08 -2.81 -31.03
CA CYS A 409 -8.94 -3.56 -29.79
C CYS A 409 -8.79 -5.07 -30.03
N GLN A 410 -9.51 -5.62 -31.02
CA GLN A 410 -9.43 -7.03 -31.38
C GLN A 410 -8.06 -7.40 -31.97
N ALA A 411 -7.52 -6.57 -32.88
CA ALA A 411 -6.20 -6.80 -33.45
C ALA A 411 -5.11 -6.72 -32.37
N PHE A 412 -5.23 -5.76 -31.45
CA PHE A 412 -4.31 -5.64 -30.33
C PHE A 412 -4.38 -6.82 -29.36
N ALA A 413 -5.59 -7.31 -29.02
CA ALA A 413 -5.74 -8.50 -28.19
C ALA A 413 -5.10 -9.75 -28.82
N CYS A 414 -5.21 -9.91 -30.14
CA CYS A 414 -4.52 -10.99 -30.87
C CYS A 414 -2.98 -10.85 -30.81
N GLN A 415 -2.45 -9.62 -31.00
CA GLN A 415 -1.02 -9.35 -30.86
C GLN A 415 -0.52 -9.58 -29.44
N LEU A 416 -1.34 -9.23 -28.44
CA LEU A 416 -1.04 -9.47 -27.04
C LEU A 416 -0.94 -10.96 -26.74
N ARG A 417 -1.86 -11.77 -27.28
CA ARG A 417 -1.80 -13.24 -27.18
C ARG A 417 -0.52 -13.78 -27.79
N GLN A 418 -0.19 -13.42 -29.03
CA GLN A 418 1.04 -13.88 -29.70
C GLN A 418 2.30 -13.48 -28.92
N ALA A 419 2.36 -12.24 -28.42
CA ALA A 419 3.46 -11.78 -27.59
C ALA A 419 3.56 -12.58 -26.28
N SER A 420 2.42 -12.96 -25.68
CA SER A 420 2.37 -13.75 -24.45
C SER A 420 2.88 -15.17 -24.67
N GLU A 421 2.47 -15.83 -25.76
CA GLU A 421 2.91 -17.18 -26.12
C GLU A 421 4.43 -17.23 -26.39
N LEU A 422 4.98 -16.23 -27.10
CA LEU A 422 6.41 -16.12 -27.35
C LEU A 422 7.21 -15.92 -26.06
N GLU A 423 6.79 -14.99 -25.20
CA GLU A 423 7.49 -14.76 -23.93
C GLU A 423 7.39 -15.96 -22.99
N ALA A 424 6.30 -16.73 -23.07
CA ALA A 424 6.16 -17.96 -22.31
C ALA A 424 7.11 -19.05 -22.84
N HIS A 425 7.29 -19.14 -24.16
CA HIS A 425 8.25 -20.03 -24.80
C HIS A 425 9.70 -19.67 -24.45
N ASP A 426 10.09 -18.40 -24.60
CA ASP A 426 11.44 -17.91 -24.31
C ASP A 426 11.87 -18.16 -22.85
N ARG A 427 10.88 -18.24 -21.94
CA ARG A 427 11.08 -18.47 -20.50
C ARG A 427 10.97 -19.94 -20.09
N GLY A 428 10.68 -20.86 -21.02
CA GLY A 428 10.46 -22.27 -20.72
C GLY A 428 9.23 -22.53 -19.85
N LEU A 429 8.24 -21.63 -19.87
CA LEU A 429 6.98 -21.77 -19.14
C LEU A 429 5.93 -22.57 -19.92
N MET A 430 6.15 -22.80 -21.22
CA MET A 430 5.40 -23.75 -22.03
C MET A 430 6.19 -25.06 -22.18
N LYS A 431 5.51 -26.19 -21.99
CA LYS A 431 6.07 -27.54 -22.18
C LYS A 431 6.11 -27.95 -23.64
#